data_AF-A0A7C1ZHH7-F1
#
_entry.id   AF-A0A7C1ZHH7-F1
#
_cell.length_a   1.000
_cell.length_b   1.000
_cell.length_c   1.000
_cell.angle_alpha   90.00
_cell.angle_beta   90.00
_cell.angle_gamma   90.00
#
_symmetry.space_group_name_H-M   'P 1'
#
loop_
_entity.id
_entity.type
_entity.pdbx_description
1 polymer ?
#
loop_
_entity_poly.entity_id
_entity_poly.type
_entity_poly.pdbx_seq_one_letter_code
_entity_poly.pdbx_strand_id
1 'polypeptide(L)'
;MNPKKSIEVLETQIEKLDAKEFDLNAWKNFTVLLLDRIFGRESKKIEAIDKIKYDQSSWVLRDETGYTNSMEACRKLGREILEESIVELQTFGLPQESPDTIPFETVLTALKEELTGSQLREIKNAIAEKGAINDRKKILITKLQGFGSDAAWAIVANILSDEHVADRLKKEN
;
A
#
# COMPACT_ATOMS: atom_id res chain seq x y z
N MET A 1 10.97 9.51 -6.65
CA MET A 1 10.41 9.97 -7.95
C MET A 1 10.55 11.50 -8.02
N ASN A 2 10.25 12.18 -9.12
CA ASN A 2 10.18 13.66 -9.15
C ASN A 2 8.71 14.07 -9.33
N PRO A 3 8.16 15.02 -8.54
CA PRO A 3 6.75 15.45 -8.66
C PRO A 3 6.34 15.80 -10.09
N LYS A 4 7.21 16.48 -10.86
CA LYS A 4 6.93 16.87 -12.25
C LYS A 4 6.71 15.65 -13.16
N LYS A 5 7.58 14.64 -13.04
CA LYS A 5 7.44 13.39 -13.81
C LYS A 5 6.19 12.61 -13.40
N SER A 6 5.83 12.64 -12.10
CA SER A 6 4.58 12.02 -11.64
C SER A 6 3.37 12.69 -12.28
N ILE A 7 3.34 14.03 -12.30
CA ILE A 7 2.25 14.81 -12.91
C ILE A 7 2.13 14.50 -14.41
N GLU A 8 3.23 14.54 -15.16
CA GLU A 8 3.26 14.23 -16.61
C GLU A 8 2.65 12.86 -16.93
N VAL A 9 2.95 11.85 -16.10
CA VAL A 9 2.43 10.49 -16.27
C VAL A 9 0.94 10.39 -15.93
N LEU A 10 0.47 11.16 -14.93
CA LEU A 10 -0.96 11.24 -14.60
C LEU A 10 -1.76 11.98 -15.68
N GLU A 11 -1.23 13.08 -16.23
CA GLU A 11 -1.81 13.78 -17.38
C GLU A 11 -1.93 12.86 -18.59
N THR A 12 -0.89 12.07 -18.88
CA THR A 12 -0.95 11.04 -19.93
C THR A 12 -2.03 9.99 -19.65
N GLN A 13 -2.31 9.65 -18.38
CA GLN A 13 -3.43 8.74 -18.07
C GLN A 13 -4.79 9.39 -18.22
N ILE A 14 -4.90 10.69 -17.97
CA ILE A 14 -6.11 11.46 -18.24
C ILE A 14 -6.40 11.47 -19.75
N GLU A 15 -5.40 11.72 -20.60
CA GLU A 15 -5.59 11.71 -22.06
C GLU A 15 -6.10 10.36 -22.59
N LYS A 16 -5.64 9.24 -22.00
CA LYS A 16 -6.11 7.90 -22.39
C LYS A 16 -7.58 7.64 -22.10
N LEU A 17 -8.23 8.42 -21.21
CA LEU A 17 -9.67 8.30 -20.97
C LEU A 17 -10.48 8.66 -22.22
N ASP A 18 -9.95 9.54 -23.08
CA ASP A 18 -10.61 9.99 -24.30
C ASP A 18 -10.21 9.16 -25.54
N ALA A 19 -9.43 8.09 -25.35
CA ALA A 19 -9.05 7.19 -26.43
C ALA A 19 -10.29 6.56 -27.07
N LYS A 20 -10.28 6.47 -28.40
CA LYS A 20 -11.38 5.89 -29.18
C LYS A 20 -11.69 4.45 -28.76
N GLU A 21 -10.64 3.66 -28.51
CA GLU A 21 -10.72 2.27 -28.05
C GLU A 21 -10.45 2.19 -26.53
N PHE A 22 -11.26 2.87 -25.73
CA PHE A 22 -11.10 2.91 -24.27
C PHE A 22 -11.56 1.61 -23.61
N ASP A 23 -10.66 0.97 -22.87
CA ASP A 23 -10.98 -0.15 -21.98
C ASP A 23 -10.79 0.27 -20.51
N LEU A 24 -11.90 0.29 -19.76
CA LEU A 24 -11.90 0.70 -18.36
C LEU A 24 -11.00 -0.17 -17.49
N ASN A 25 -10.99 -1.49 -17.68
CA ASN A 25 -10.22 -2.41 -16.81
C ASN A 25 -8.73 -2.30 -17.09
N ALA A 26 -8.33 -2.22 -18.36
CA ALA A 26 -6.95 -2.01 -18.74
C ALA A 26 -6.42 -0.68 -18.22
N TRP A 27 -7.21 0.39 -18.36
CA TRP A 27 -6.89 1.71 -17.82
C TRP A 27 -6.77 1.68 -16.29
N LYS A 28 -7.75 1.10 -15.57
CA LYS A 28 -7.71 0.97 -14.10
C LYS A 28 -6.46 0.26 -13.63
N ASN A 29 -6.15 -0.91 -14.20
CA ASN A 29 -4.97 -1.69 -13.79
C ASN A 29 -3.67 -0.89 -13.90
N PHE A 30 -3.50 -0.16 -15.00
CA PHE A 30 -2.32 0.67 -15.19
C PHE A 30 -2.29 1.86 -14.21
N THR A 31 -3.42 2.53 -14.05
CA THR A 31 -3.58 3.66 -13.14
C THR A 31 -3.31 3.26 -11.68
N VAL A 32 -3.79 2.10 -11.24
CA VAL A 32 -3.50 1.55 -9.90
C VAL A 32 -2.01 1.38 -9.67
N LEU A 33 -1.27 0.81 -10.64
CA LEU A 33 0.18 0.63 -10.51
C LEU A 33 0.93 1.95 -10.42
N LEU A 34 0.48 2.97 -11.16
CA LEU A 34 1.06 4.31 -11.07
C LEU A 34 0.78 4.97 -9.73
N LEU A 35 -0.46 4.90 -9.25
CA LEU A 35 -0.85 5.47 -7.97
C LEU A 35 -0.16 4.76 -6.79
N ASP A 36 0.03 3.43 -6.85
CA ASP A 36 0.85 2.68 -5.87
C ASP A 36 2.27 3.22 -5.87
N ARG A 37 2.87 3.45 -7.04
CA ARG A 37 4.23 3.97 -7.14
C ARG A 37 4.37 5.42 -6.66
N ILE A 38 3.35 6.26 -6.86
CA ILE A 38 3.39 7.68 -6.49
C ILE A 38 3.02 7.87 -5.02
N PHE A 39 1.94 7.25 -4.56
CA PHE A 39 1.28 7.51 -3.27
C PHE A 39 1.33 6.33 -2.29
N GLY A 40 1.83 5.18 -2.70
CA GLY A 40 1.85 3.96 -1.90
C GLY A 40 0.57 3.14 -2.02
N ARG A 41 0.72 1.84 -1.73
CA ARG A 41 -0.31 0.81 -1.93
C ARG A 41 -1.61 1.03 -1.14
N GLU A 42 -1.56 1.75 -0.03
CA GLU A 42 -2.71 1.98 0.86
C GLU A 42 -3.44 3.30 0.58
N SER A 43 -3.13 3.98 -0.53
CA SER A 43 -3.79 5.24 -0.89
C SER A 43 -5.28 5.03 -1.20
N LYS A 44 -6.14 5.84 -0.57
CA LYS A 44 -7.59 5.90 -0.88
C LYS A 44 -7.89 6.19 -2.35
N LYS A 45 -6.93 6.76 -3.09
CA LYS A 45 -7.01 7.00 -4.54
C LYS A 45 -7.10 5.68 -5.31
N ILE A 46 -6.33 4.67 -4.91
CA ILE A 46 -6.35 3.34 -5.50
C ILE A 46 -7.73 2.70 -5.28
N GLU A 47 -8.24 2.77 -4.05
CA GLU A 47 -9.58 2.28 -3.71
C GLU A 47 -10.68 2.99 -4.54
N ALA A 48 -10.56 4.30 -4.75
CA ALA A 48 -11.48 5.07 -5.58
C ALA A 48 -11.47 4.60 -7.04
N ILE A 49 -10.28 4.40 -7.63
CA ILE A 49 -10.14 3.85 -8.99
C ILE A 49 -10.76 2.46 -9.09
N ASP A 50 -10.48 1.57 -8.14
CA ASP A 50 -11.00 0.20 -8.12
C ASP A 50 -12.53 0.14 -8.05
N LYS A 51 -13.16 1.13 -7.41
CA LYS A 51 -14.62 1.23 -7.31
C LYS A 51 -15.32 1.71 -8.58
N ILE A 52 -14.58 2.29 -9.54
CA ILE A 52 -15.15 2.68 -10.83
C ILE A 52 -15.62 1.42 -11.56
N LYS A 53 -16.90 1.37 -11.88
CA LYS A 53 -17.54 0.26 -12.60
C LYS A 53 -18.66 0.82 -13.46
N TYR A 54 -18.91 0.15 -14.58
CA TYR A 54 -20.10 0.43 -15.38
C TYR A 54 -21.35 0.27 -14.52
N ASP A 55 -22.30 1.20 -14.68
CA ASP A 55 -23.66 0.96 -14.23
C ASP A 55 -24.24 -0.20 -15.05
N GLN A 56 -24.63 -1.27 -14.35
CA GLN A 56 -25.25 -2.47 -14.91
C GLN A 56 -26.75 -2.53 -14.61
N SER A 57 -27.35 -1.40 -14.21
CA SER A 57 -28.79 -1.32 -14.01
C SER A 57 -29.55 -1.74 -15.27
N SER A 58 -30.67 -2.46 -15.11
CA SER A 58 -31.49 -2.96 -16.22
C SER A 58 -32.03 -1.85 -17.14
N TRP A 59 -31.97 -0.60 -16.69
CA TRP A 59 -32.29 0.60 -17.48
C TRP A 59 -31.19 0.94 -18.49
N VAL A 60 -29.92 0.79 -18.10
CA VAL A 60 -28.74 1.06 -18.94
C VAL A 60 -28.55 0.00 -20.02
N LEU A 61 -28.94 -1.25 -19.76
CA LEU A 61 -28.80 -2.37 -20.69
C LEU A 61 -29.82 -2.38 -21.84
N ARG A 62 -30.86 -1.55 -21.77
CA ARG A 62 -32.00 -1.59 -22.71
C ARG A 62 -31.86 -0.62 -23.88
N ASP A 63 -30.95 0.35 -23.79
CA ASP A 63 -30.74 1.38 -24.82
C ASP A 63 -29.22 1.60 -25.04
N GLU A 64 -28.80 1.71 -26.29
CA GLU A 64 -27.39 1.94 -26.67
C GLU A 64 -26.84 3.25 -26.07
N THR A 65 -27.73 4.22 -25.81
CA THR A 65 -27.38 5.48 -25.13
C THR A 65 -27.00 5.26 -23.66
N GLY A 66 -27.59 4.26 -22.99
CA GLY A 66 -27.31 3.96 -21.59
C GLY A 66 -25.87 3.50 -21.37
N TYR A 67 -25.38 2.61 -22.24
CA TYR A 67 -24.00 2.13 -22.17
C TYR A 67 -22.99 3.27 -22.38
N THR A 68 -23.24 4.14 -23.35
CA THR A 68 -22.40 5.33 -23.61
C THR A 68 -22.37 6.27 -22.41
N ASN A 69 -23.53 6.57 -21.81
CA ASN A 69 -23.61 7.41 -20.61
C ASN A 69 -22.88 6.79 -19.41
N SER A 70 -22.96 5.47 -19.26
CA SER A 70 -22.25 4.72 -18.21
C SER A 70 -20.72 4.77 -18.40
N MET A 71 -20.25 4.66 -19.65
CA MET A 71 -18.84 4.80 -19.99
C MET A 71 -18.32 6.23 -19.76
N GLU A 72 -19.08 7.25 -20.18
CA GLU A 72 -18.75 8.65 -19.92
C GLU A 72 -18.68 8.96 -18.42
N ALA A 73 -19.59 8.41 -17.62
CA ALA A 73 -19.55 8.53 -16.17
C ALA A 73 -18.27 7.90 -15.58
N CYS A 74 -17.87 6.72 -16.07
CA CYS A 74 -16.62 6.08 -15.64
C CYS A 74 -15.39 6.93 -16.00
N ARG A 75 -15.36 7.49 -17.22
CA ARG A 75 -14.29 8.40 -17.66
C ARG A 75 -14.23 9.66 -16.81
N LYS A 76 -15.38 10.26 -16.51
CA LYS A 76 -15.47 11.45 -15.66
C LYS A 76 -14.92 11.18 -14.25
N LEU A 77 -15.35 10.10 -13.60
CA LEU A 77 -14.84 9.73 -12.27
C LEU A 77 -13.33 9.46 -12.29
N GLY A 78 -12.86 8.72 -13.30
CA GLY A 78 -11.43 8.46 -13.47
C GLY A 78 -10.62 9.75 -13.62
N ARG A 79 -11.14 10.71 -14.40
CA ARG A 79 -10.52 12.03 -14.60
C ARG A 79 -10.45 12.82 -13.30
N GLU A 80 -11.57 12.95 -12.59
CA GLU A 80 -11.64 13.72 -11.34
C GLU A 80 -10.63 13.20 -10.30
N ILE A 81 -10.52 11.88 -10.13
CA ILE A 81 -9.54 11.28 -9.20
C ILE A 81 -8.10 11.62 -9.59
N LEU A 82 -7.78 11.60 -10.89
CA LEU A 82 -6.43 11.92 -11.36
C LEU A 82 -6.12 13.42 -11.30
N GLU A 83 -7.10 14.28 -11.59
CA GLU A 83 -6.97 15.73 -11.45
C GLU A 83 -6.75 16.13 -9.99
N GLU A 84 -7.52 15.57 -9.04
CA GLU A 84 -7.30 15.74 -7.61
C GLU A 84 -5.89 15.29 -7.19
N SER A 85 -5.43 14.15 -7.74
CA SER A 85 -4.09 13.63 -7.48
C SER A 85 -2.99 14.57 -7.99
N ILE A 86 -3.19 15.21 -9.16
CA ILE A 86 -2.28 16.22 -9.70
C ILE A 86 -2.27 17.47 -8.82
N VAL A 87 -3.44 17.97 -8.42
CA VAL A 87 -3.56 19.13 -7.53
C VAL A 87 -2.84 18.89 -6.21
N GLU A 88 -2.98 17.69 -5.63
CA GLU A 88 -2.27 17.28 -4.42
C GLU A 88 -0.74 17.33 -4.62
N LEU A 89 -0.23 16.75 -5.71
CA LEU A 89 1.20 16.77 -6.04
C LEU A 89 1.74 18.18 -6.28
N GLN A 90 0.95 19.06 -6.90
CA GLN A 90 1.33 20.46 -7.13
C GLN A 90 1.36 21.26 -5.82
N THR A 91 0.44 20.95 -4.90
CA THR A 91 0.30 21.68 -3.64
C THR A 91 1.29 21.22 -2.57
N PHE A 92 1.44 19.90 -2.42
CA PHE A 92 2.18 19.29 -1.31
C PHE A 92 3.46 18.58 -1.74
N GLY A 93 3.71 18.43 -3.04
CA GLY A 93 4.82 17.64 -3.56
C GLY A 93 4.55 16.14 -3.49
N LEU A 94 5.62 15.34 -3.55
CA LEU A 94 5.48 13.89 -3.39
C LEU A 94 5.06 13.56 -1.95
N PRO A 95 4.19 12.56 -1.76
CA PRO A 95 3.87 12.07 -0.43
C PRO A 95 5.16 11.63 0.24
N GLN A 96 5.40 12.16 1.42
CA GLN A 96 6.49 11.71 2.26
C GLN A 96 6.07 10.35 2.82
N GLU A 97 7.01 9.39 2.86
CA GLU A 97 6.80 8.19 3.66
C GLU A 97 6.35 8.65 5.05
N SER A 98 5.25 8.10 5.55
CA SER A 98 4.73 8.52 6.84
C SER A 98 5.88 8.39 7.86
N PRO A 99 6.29 9.49 8.51
CA PRO A 99 7.36 9.46 9.49
C PRO A 99 6.96 8.69 10.76
N ASP A 100 5.86 7.94 10.72
CA ASP A 100 5.26 7.17 11.79
C ASP A 100 5.39 5.65 11.57
N THR A 101 5.91 5.18 10.43
CA THR A 101 6.20 3.74 10.21
C THR A 101 7.65 3.33 10.50
N ILE A 102 7.88 2.44 11.48
CA ILE A 102 9.22 1.88 11.72
C ILE A 102 9.57 0.99 10.53
N PRO A 103 10.74 1.14 9.88
CA PRO A 103 11.13 0.28 8.76
C PRO A 103 11.11 -1.19 9.18
N PHE A 104 10.45 -2.05 8.40
CA PHE A 104 10.43 -3.49 8.69
C PHE A 104 11.85 -4.09 8.75
N GLU A 105 12.78 -3.54 7.96
CA GLU A 105 14.18 -3.95 7.97
C GLU A 105 14.85 -3.75 9.33
N THR A 106 14.44 -2.76 10.13
CA THR A 106 14.93 -2.58 11.51
C THR A 106 14.58 -3.79 12.38
N VAL A 107 13.31 -4.23 12.33
CA VAL A 107 12.85 -5.42 13.07
C VAL A 107 13.52 -6.68 12.54
N LEU A 108 13.65 -6.81 11.22
CA LEU A 108 14.26 -7.99 10.60
C LEU A 108 15.76 -8.10 10.93
N THR A 109 16.47 -6.98 11.01
CA THR A 109 17.90 -6.95 11.34
C THR A 109 18.13 -7.38 12.78
N ALA A 110 17.39 -6.80 13.74
CA ALA A 110 17.47 -7.18 15.15
C ALA A 110 17.19 -8.68 15.37
N LEU A 111 16.24 -9.25 14.62
CA LEU A 111 15.97 -10.70 14.67
C LEU A 111 17.13 -11.53 14.11
N LYS A 112 17.79 -11.10 13.04
CA LYS A 112 18.89 -11.85 12.39
C LYS A 112 20.19 -11.81 13.18
N GLU A 113 20.43 -10.73 13.92
CA GLU A 113 21.64 -10.57 14.74
C GLU A 113 21.61 -11.50 15.95
N GLU A 114 20.43 -11.70 16.55
CA GLU A 114 20.28 -12.48 17.78
C GLU A 114 19.84 -13.93 17.57
N LEU A 115 19.10 -14.20 16.49
CA LEU A 115 18.58 -15.55 16.23
C LEU A 115 19.43 -16.30 15.23
N THR A 116 19.69 -17.56 15.53
CA THR A 116 20.24 -18.50 14.57
C THR A 116 19.29 -18.70 13.37
N GLY A 117 19.85 -19.12 12.23
CA GLY A 117 19.05 -19.40 11.04
C GLY A 117 17.96 -20.45 11.25
N SER A 118 18.17 -21.41 12.16
CA SER A 118 17.14 -22.40 12.55
C SER A 118 16.00 -21.76 13.34
N GLN A 119 16.31 -20.95 14.36
CA GLN A 119 15.30 -20.24 15.16
C GLN A 119 14.48 -19.28 14.28
N LEU A 120 15.12 -18.55 13.37
CA LEU A 120 14.42 -17.68 12.43
C LEU A 120 13.50 -18.48 11.48
N ARG A 121 13.90 -19.67 11.05
CA ARG A 121 13.06 -20.57 10.24
C ARG A 121 11.85 -21.05 11.03
N GLU A 122 12.03 -21.37 12.31
CA GLU A 122 10.91 -21.77 13.18
C GLU A 122 9.86 -20.68 13.36
N ILE A 123 10.30 -19.41 13.51
CA ILE A 123 9.40 -18.26 13.53
C ILE A 123 8.63 -18.15 12.20
N LYS A 124 9.33 -18.24 11.07
CA LYS A 124 8.70 -18.18 9.74
C LYS A 124 7.64 -19.27 9.56
N ASN A 125 7.93 -20.49 10.01
CA ASN A 125 6.98 -21.61 9.95
C ASN A 125 5.74 -21.34 10.81
N ALA A 126 5.91 -20.86 12.05
CA ALA A 126 4.80 -20.52 12.93
C ALA A 126 3.91 -19.39 12.36
N ILE A 127 4.50 -18.45 11.60
CA ILE A 127 3.74 -17.40 10.91
C ILE A 127 2.99 -17.96 9.69
N ALA A 128 3.60 -18.89 8.95
CA ALA A 128 3.01 -19.49 7.75
C ALA A 128 1.88 -20.47 8.05
N GLU A 129 1.79 -20.99 9.27
CA GLU A 129 0.68 -21.84 9.70
C GLU A 129 -0.67 -21.10 9.62
N LYS A 130 -1.66 -21.80 9.05
CA LYS A 130 -3.06 -21.33 8.99
C LYS A 130 -3.70 -21.51 10.36
N GLY A 131 -4.22 -20.43 10.93
CA GLY A 131 -4.88 -20.44 12.24
C GLY A 131 -5.31 -19.05 12.68
N ALA A 132 -6.02 -18.96 13.81
CA ALA A 132 -6.38 -17.69 14.39
C ALA A 132 -5.14 -16.95 14.92
N ILE A 133 -5.16 -15.61 14.88
CA ILE A 133 -4.06 -14.75 15.34
C ILE A 133 -3.65 -15.06 16.78
N ASN A 134 -4.62 -15.38 17.65
CA ASN A 134 -4.37 -15.71 19.05
C ASN A 134 -3.58 -17.02 19.23
N ASP A 135 -3.82 -18.02 18.39
CA ASP A 135 -3.11 -19.30 18.45
C ASP A 135 -1.68 -19.14 17.95
N ARG A 136 -1.51 -18.40 16.85
CA ARG A 136 -0.19 -18.01 16.35
C ARG A 136 0.62 -17.27 17.41
N LYS A 137 -0.01 -16.31 18.13
CA LYS A 137 0.64 -15.56 19.20
C LYS A 137 1.14 -16.48 20.31
N LYS A 138 0.34 -17.46 20.74
CA LYS A 138 0.76 -18.45 21.75
C LYS A 138 1.96 -19.28 21.28
N ILE A 139 1.91 -19.78 20.05
CA ILE A 139 3.01 -20.59 19.47
C ILE A 139 4.31 -19.77 19.43
N LEU A 140 4.23 -18.51 18.97
CA LEU A 140 5.39 -17.63 18.90
C LEU A 140 5.97 -17.32 20.29
N ILE A 141 5.13 -17.07 21.29
CA ILE A 141 5.59 -16.88 22.68
C ILE A 141 6.35 -18.12 23.17
N THR A 142 5.79 -19.32 23.00
CA THR A 142 6.44 -20.56 23.42
C THR A 142 7.79 -20.76 22.74
N LYS A 143 7.88 -20.48 21.44
CA LYS A 143 9.14 -20.56 20.68
C LYS A 143 10.17 -19.56 21.19
N LEU A 144 9.80 -18.29 21.32
CA LEU A 144 10.69 -17.23 21.80
C LEU A 144 11.21 -17.51 23.22
N GLN A 145 10.35 -18.02 24.11
CA GLN A 145 10.78 -18.46 25.45
C GLN A 145 11.82 -19.59 25.38
N GLY A 146 11.66 -20.52 24.43
CA GLY A 146 12.60 -21.61 24.19
C GLY A 146 13.93 -21.18 23.57
N PHE A 147 14.05 -19.96 23.04
CA PHE A 147 15.28 -19.44 22.46
C PHE A 147 16.24 -18.82 23.48
N GLY A 148 15.77 -18.66 24.73
CA GLY A 148 16.51 -18.01 25.82
C GLY A 148 16.00 -16.60 26.07
N SER A 149 15.84 -16.24 27.35
CA SER A 149 15.39 -14.90 27.76
C SER A 149 16.30 -13.79 27.22
N ASP A 150 17.60 -14.06 27.16
CA ASP A 150 18.61 -13.06 26.80
C ASP A 150 18.49 -12.66 25.33
N ALA A 151 18.16 -13.60 24.44
CA ALA A 151 17.91 -13.30 23.03
C ALA A 151 16.68 -12.40 22.86
N ALA A 152 15.61 -12.64 23.61
CA ALA A 152 14.41 -11.80 23.54
C ALA A 152 14.70 -10.36 24.01
N TRP A 153 15.46 -10.20 25.10
CA TRP A 153 15.87 -8.89 25.58
C TRP A 153 16.81 -8.18 24.61
N ALA A 154 17.77 -8.91 24.02
CA ALA A 154 18.71 -8.37 23.05
C ALA A 154 18.01 -7.89 21.78
N ILE A 155 17.05 -8.67 21.25
CA ILE A 155 16.23 -8.25 20.08
C ILE A 155 15.51 -6.94 20.38
N VAL A 156 14.87 -6.82 21.55
CA VAL A 156 14.17 -5.59 21.95
C VAL A 156 15.16 -4.44 22.11
N ALA A 157 16.32 -4.67 22.72
CA ALA A 157 17.35 -3.66 22.88
C ALA A 157 17.88 -3.16 21.52
N ASN A 158 18.11 -4.06 20.56
CA ASN A 158 18.57 -3.70 19.21
C ASN A 158 17.51 -2.88 18.46
N ILE A 159 16.23 -3.25 18.56
CA ILE A 159 15.14 -2.45 17.97
C ILE A 159 15.08 -1.06 18.57
N LEU A 160 15.17 -0.93 19.90
CA LEU A 160 15.07 0.36 20.59
C LEU A 160 16.32 1.24 20.41
N SER A 161 17.46 0.63 20.07
CA SER A 161 18.73 1.34 19.83
C SER A 161 18.92 1.78 18.38
N ASP A 162 18.06 1.34 17.46
CA ASP A 162 18.05 1.83 16.07
C ASP A 162 17.74 3.33 16.06
N GLU A 163 18.51 4.10 15.27
CA GLU A 163 18.42 5.56 15.20
C GLU A 163 17.01 6.04 14.83
N HIS A 164 16.33 5.37 13.90
CA HIS A 164 14.99 5.74 13.47
C HIS A 164 13.96 5.50 14.57
N VAL A 165 14.10 4.41 15.33
CA VAL A 165 13.19 4.07 16.43
C VAL A 165 13.42 5.01 17.62
N ALA A 166 14.68 5.22 18.00
CA ALA A 166 15.06 6.06 19.12
C ALA A 166 14.65 7.52 18.89
N ASP A 167 14.88 8.07 17.70
CA ASP A 167 14.53 9.46 17.39
C ASP A 167 13.03 9.70 17.33
N ARG A 168 12.24 8.67 17.04
CA ARG A 168 10.77 8.77 17.09
C ARG A 168 10.22 8.69 18.49
N LEU A 169 10.67 7.73 19.30
CA LEU A 169 10.26 7.64 20.70
C LEU A 169 10.57 8.94 21.48
N LYS A 170 11.64 9.66 21.09
CA LYS A 170 11.96 10.98 21.67
C LYS A 170 10.99 12.09 21.24
N LYS A 171 10.37 12.00 20.05
CA LYS A 171 9.46 13.01 19.48
C LYS A 171 8.01 12.89 19.95
N GLU A 172 7.63 11.77 20.58
CA GLU A 172 6.29 11.58 21.15
C GLU A 172 6.10 12.25 22.53
N ASN A 173 7.12 12.92 23.07
CA ASN A 173 7.06 13.77 24.27
C ASN A 173 7.00 15.26 23.92
#